data_AF-A0A0E9LXL0-F1
#
_entry.id   AF-A0A0E9LXL0-F1
#
_cell.length_a   1.000
_cell.length_b   1.000
_cell.length_c   1.000
_cell.angle_alpha   90.00
_cell.angle_beta   90.00
_cell.angle_gamma   90.00
#
_symmetry.space_group_name_H-M   'P 1'
#
loop_
_entity.id
_entity.type
_entity.pdbx_description
1 polymer ?
#
loop_
_entity_poly.entity_id
_entity_poly.type
_entity_poly.pdbx_seq_one_letter_code
_entity_poly.pdbx_strand_id
1 'polypeptide(L)' 'MRKRMNQEDLHFFGLKVVYKDLVDNGFEVLNVRREMDVNPQILARKEDVLYFIVVRTAPYPEMVYCFRMWLQRWRTMP' A
#
# COMPACT_ATOMS: atom_id res chain seq x y z
N MET A 1 7.52 26.52 -5.60
CA MET A 1 8.09 26.06 -4.32
C MET A 1 7.84 24.57 -4.18
N ARG A 2 8.85 23.74 -3.86
CA ARG A 2 8.63 22.31 -3.53
C ARG A 2 8.20 22.23 -2.06
N LYS A 3 6.94 21.89 -1.80
CA LYS A 3 6.41 21.68 -0.45
C LYS A 3 7.05 20.40 0.10
N ARG A 4 7.73 20.48 1.25
CA ARG A 4 8.14 19.27 1.98
C ARG A 4 6.89 18.59 2.48
N MET A 5 6.75 17.32 2.17
CA MET A 5 5.67 16.49 2.70
C MET A 5 5.97 16.20 4.16
N ASN A 6 4.97 16.41 5.03
CA ASN A 6 5.05 15.90 6.40
C ASN A 6 4.78 14.38 6.40
N GLN A 7 4.89 13.74 7.57
CA GLN A 7 4.69 12.29 7.69
C GLN A 7 3.27 11.86 7.28
N GLU A 8 2.26 12.68 7.55
CA GLU A 8 0.87 12.43 7.14
C GLU A 8 0.71 12.46 5.62
N ASP A 9 1.27 13.48 4.97
CA ASP A 9 1.29 13.64 3.53
C ASP A 9 1.97 12.42 2.88
N LEU A 10 3.08 11.93 3.45
CA LEU A 10 3.78 10.73 2.96
C LEU A 10 2.96 9.45 3.16
N HIS A 11 2.27 9.33 4.29
CA HIS A 11 1.39 8.20 4.58
C HIS A 11 0.24 8.12 3.57
N PHE A 12 -0.48 9.23 3.36
CA PHE A 12 -1.58 9.29 2.40
C PHE A 12 -1.12 9.18 0.95
N PHE A 13 0.05 9.74 0.62
CA PHE A 13 0.60 9.64 -0.73
C PHE A 13 0.90 8.20 -1.13
N GLY A 14 1.58 7.45 -0.25
CA GLY A 14 1.86 6.04 -0.48
C GLY A 14 0.60 5.23 -0.73
N LEU A 15 -0.41 5.43 0.12
CA LEU A 15 -1.69 4.76 -0.01
C LEU A 15 -2.38 5.07 -1.35
N LYS A 16 -2.40 6.35 -1.77
CA LYS A 16 -3.00 6.76 -3.05
C LYS A 16 -2.32 6.12 -4.26
N VAL A 17 -0.99 6.08 -4.26
CA VAL A 17 -0.23 5.49 -5.37
C VAL A 17 -0.51 3.99 -5.48
N VAL A 18 -0.45 3.26 -4.37
CA VAL A 18 -0.69 1.82 -4.35
C VAL A 18 -2.16 1.50 -4.67
N TYR A 19 -3.10 2.27 -4.13
CA TYR A 19 -4.52 2.10 -4.45
C TYR A 19 -4.80 2.24 -5.94
N LYS A 20 -4.24 3.28 -6.57
CA LYS A 20 -4.40 3.50 -8.01
C LYS A 20 -3.80 2.35 -8.81
N ASP A 21 -2.59 1.90 -8.46
CA ASP A 21 -1.95 0.76 -9.12
C ASP A 21 -2.78 -0.52 -9.00
N LEU A 22 -3.37 -0.81 -7.83
CA LEU A 22 -4.25 -1.96 -7.64
C LEU A 22 -5.49 -1.91 -8.54
N VAL A 23 -6.14 -0.74 -8.63
CA VAL A 23 -7.32 -0.55 -9.50
C VAL A 23 -6.93 -0.70 -10.97
N ASP A 24 -5.83 -0.08 -11.40
CA ASP A 24 -5.32 -0.14 -12.78
C ASP A 24 -4.93 -1.58 -13.17
N ASN A 25 -4.48 -2.40 -12.21
CA ASN A 25 -4.17 -3.82 -12.39
C ASN A 25 -5.38 -4.76 -12.24
N GLY A 26 -6.61 -4.23 -12.07
CA GLY A 26 -7.84 -5.02 -12.00
C GLY A 26 -8.09 -5.72 -10.66
N PHE A 27 -7.55 -5.21 -9.56
CA PHE A 27 -7.88 -5.70 -8.22
C PHE A 27 -9.17 -5.05 -7.71
N GLU A 28 -10.01 -5.84 -7.05
CA GLU A 28 -11.16 -5.38 -6.29
C GLU A 28 -10.72 -5.02 -4.86
N VAL A 29 -10.72 -3.73 -4.51
CA VAL A 29 -10.35 -3.29 -3.15
C VAL A 29 -11.53 -3.48 -2.21
N LEU A 30 -11.35 -4.31 -1.19
CA LEU A 30 -12.40 -4.66 -0.21
C LEU A 30 -12.36 -3.75 1.03
N ASN A 31 -11.16 -3.43 1.52
CA ASN A 31 -10.99 -2.61 2.70
C ASN A 31 -9.65 -1.85 2.67
N VAL A 32 -9.65 -0.64 3.24
CA VAL A 32 -8.46 0.20 3.37
C VAL A 32 -8.36 0.72 4.79
N ARG A 33 -7.29 0.35 5.48
CA ARG A 33 -6.90 0.87 6.80
C ARG A 33 -5.90 1.98 6.62
N ARG A 34 -6.28 3.17 7.08
CA ARG A 34 -5.60 4.45 6.85
C ARG A 34 -5.27 5.17 8.15
N GLU A 35 -5.35 4.47 9.27
CA GLU A 35 -5.07 5.04 10.58
C GLU A 35 -3.57 5.34 10.70
N MET A 36 -3.24 6.54 11.19
CA MET A 36 -1.87 7.07 11.25
C MET A 36 -1.00 6.38 12.31
N ASP A 37 -1.61 5.66 13.24
CA ASP A 37 -0.96 4.89 14.31
C ASP A 37 -0.40 3.54 13.81
N VAL A 38 -0.87 3.08 12.65
CA VAL A 38 -0.42 1.83 12.02
C VAL A 38 0.12 2.09 10.62
N ASN A 39 0.93 1.17 10.09
CA ASN A 39 1.25 1.22 8.67
C ASN A 39 -0.04 1.05 7.86
N PRO A 40 -0.27 1.82 6.78
CA PRO A 40 -1.47 1.70 5.97
C PRO A 40 -1.59 0.30 5.36
N GLN A 41 -2.81 -0.25 5.36
CA GLN A 41 -3.08 -1.62 4.88
C GLN A 41 -4.22 -1.61 3.88
N ILE A 42 -4.12 -2.43 2.84
CA ILE A 42 -5.15 -2.60 1.83
C ILE A 42 -5.46 -4.09 1.73
N LEU A 43 -6.74 -4.43 1.84
CA LEU A 43 -7.25 -5.75 1.51
C LEU A 43 -7.86 -5.67 0.11
N ALA A 44 -7.34 -6.47 -0.81
CA ALA A 44 -7.81 -6.53 -2.19
C ALA A 44 -8.04 -7.98 -2.64
N ARG A 45 -8.89 -8.19 -3.64
CA ARG A 45 -9.17 -9.48 -4.25
C ARG A 45 -8.88 -9.42 -5.74
N LYS A 46 -8.28 -10.48 -6.28
CA LYS A 46 -8.13 -10.68 -7.73
C LYS A 46 -8.16 -12.17 -8.01
N GLU A 47 -8.98 -12.60 -8.98
CA GLU A 47 -9.10 -14.01 -9.40
C GLU A 47 -9.32 -14.96 -8.20
N ASP A 48 -10.26 -14.60 -7.31
CA ASP A 48 -10.59 -15.34 -6.08
C ASP A 48 -9.46 -15.47 -5.04
N VAL A 49 -8.33 -14.80 -5.25
CA VAL A 49 -7.25 -14.70 -4.26
C VAL A 49 -7.37 -13.40 -3.49
N LEU A 50 -7.34 -13.51 -2.15
CA LEU A 50 -7.25 -12.38 -1.24
C LEU A 50 -5.78 -11.97 -1.06
N TYR A 51 -5.54 -10.67 -1.17
CA TYR A 51 -4.25 -10.03 -1.03
C TYR A 51 -4.31 -9.03 0.12
N PHE A 52 -3.37 -9.19 1.05
CA PHE A 52 -3.18 -8.25 2.15
C PHE A 52 -1.90 -7.46 1.89
N ILE A 53 -2.05 -6.18 1.55
CA ILE A 53 -0.96 -5.29 1.19
C ILE A 53 -0.69 -4.34 2.34
N VAL A 54 0.54 -4.35 2.87
CA VAL A 54 1.01 -3.35 3.84
C VAL A 54 1.86 -2.32 3.10
N VAL A 55 1.43 -1.07 3.12
CA VAL A 55 2.14 0.04 2.46
C VAL A 55 3.11 0.65 3.44
N ARG A 56 4.38 0.79 3.04
CA ARG A 56 5.40 1.52 3.80
C ARG A 56 5.98 2.59 2.88
N THR A 57 5.95 3.83 3.33
CA THR A 57 6.62 4.96 2.67
C THR A 57 7.69 5.51 3.60
N ALA A 58 8.83 5.89 3.03
CA ALA A 58 9.87 6.61 3.75
C ALA A 58 10.52 7.65 2.83
N PRO A 59 11.05 8.74 3.40
CA PRO A 59 11.77 9.76 2.63
C PRO A 59 13.12 9.22 2.13
N TYR A 60 13.59 9.75 1.00
CA TYR A 60 14.97 9.54 0.56
C TYR A 60 15.93 10.28 1.51
N PRO A 61 17.10 9.71 1.89
CA PRO A 61 17.74 8.47 1.41
C PRO A 61 17.39 7.19 2.18
N GLU A 62 16.45 7.27 3.13
CA GLU A 62 16.14 6.21 4.08
C GLU A 62 15.50 4.97 3.43
N MET A 63 14.84 5.15 2.28
CA MET A 63 14.32 4.05 1.45
C MET A 63 15.01 3.97 0.09
N VAL A 64 15.79 2.90 -0.11
CA VAL A 64 16.44 2.57 -1.40
C VAL A 64 15.57 1.67 -2.29
N TYR A 65 14.55 1.01 -1.71
CA TYR A 65 13.68 0.06 -2.43
C TYR A 65 12.20 0.35 -2.16
N CYS A 66 11.62 1.29 -2.92
CA CYS A 66 10.23 1.69 -2.79
C CYS A 66 9.43 1.32 -4.04
N PHE A 67 9.37 0.03 -4.40
CA PHE A 67 8.27 -0.58 -5.17
C PHE A 67 8.49 -2.10 -5.30
N ARG A 68 8.55 -2.79 -4.17
CA ARG A 68 8.37 -4.25 -4.17
C ARG A 68 7.13 -4.50 -3.34
N MET A 69 5.97 -4.52 -3.99
CA MET A 69 4.74 -5.03 -3.39
C MET A 69 5.08 -6.39 -2.76
N TRP A 70 5.19 -6.42 -1.44
CA TRP A 70 5.10 -7.67 -0.71
C TRP A 70 3.64 -8.10 -0.77
N LEU A 71 3.22 -8.59 -1.94
CA LEU A 71 2.02 -9.41 -2.07
C LEU A 71 2.35 -10.71 -1.33
N GLN A 72 2.20 -10.70 -0.01
CA GLN A 72 2.06 -11.96 0.70
C GLN A 72 0.75 -12.57 0.21
N ARG A 73 0.87 -13.43 -0.81
CA ARG A 73 -0.18 -14.35 -1.21
C ARG A 73 -0.44 -15.22 0.01
N TRP A 74 -1.53 -14.97 0.72
CA TRP A 74 -2.06 -15.90 1.70
C TRP A 74 -2.60 -17.11 0.93
N ARG A 75 -1.68 -17.97 0.49
CA ARG A 75 -2.00 -19.29 -0.01
C ARG A 75 -2.39 -20.07 1.23
N THR A 76 -3.70 -20.25 1.42
CA THR A 76 -4.36 -21.21 2.32
C THR A 76 -3.37 -22.03 3.14
N MET A 77 -3.25 -21.73 4.44
CA MET A 77 -2.71 -22.70 5.39
C MET A 77 -3.55 -23.98 5.26
N PRO A 78 -2.95 -25.17 5.07
CA PRO A 78 -3.64 -26.43 5.36
C PRO A 78 -4.02 -26.50 6.84
#